data_AF-A0A1D2QXX8-F1
#
_entry.id   AF-A0A1D2QXX8-F1
#
_cell.length_a   1.000
_cell.length_b   1.000
_cell.length_c   1.000
_cell.angle_alpha   90.00
_cell.angle_beta   90.00
_cell.angle_gamma   90.00
#
_symmetry.space_group_name_H-M   'P 1'
#
loop_
_entity.id
_entity.type
_entity.pdbx_description
1 polymer ?
#
loop_
_entity_poly.entity_id
_entity_poly.type
_entity_poly.pdbx_seq_one_letter_code
_entity_poly.pdbx_strand_id
1 'polypeptide(L)'
;MLAAGSIPAYPFMEAIKIPISICPHFSQGKPRGHYLLAKRLFLEDQPILVRQQYVGFNGFLLVTVVHPNQWDTTFKIANHIKEMDGQRIIWLGAVHQYLIPKGFKVYLPESIMQAGKPGRVEGTGIFRKYQAPGFNCYYLEVPKISAEVLLGRNELK
;
A
#
# COMPACT_ATOMS: atom_id res chain seq x y z
N MET A 1 10.14 7.99 -40.96
CA MET A 1 9.23 8.72 -40.05
C MET A 1 8.80 7.73 -38.98
N LEU A 2 9.36 7.82 -37.78
CA LEU A 2 9.07 6.90 -36.69
C LEU A 2 8.10 7.54 -35.69
N ALA A 3 7.01 6.80 -35.50
CA ALA A 3 6.16 6.62 -34.32
C ALA A 3 5.61 7.84 -33.57
N ALA A 4 4.27 7.88 -33.58
CA ALA A 4 3.38 8.49 -32.60
C ALA A 4 3.98 8.54 -31.19
N GLY A 5 4.07 9.76 -30.65
CA GLY A 5 4.39 9.99 -29.25
C GLY A 5 3.27 9.48 -28.35
N SER A 6 3.43 8.26 -27.84
CA SER A 6 2.86 7.91 -26.55
C SER A 6 3.77 8.49 -25.48
N ILE A 7 3.45 9.71 -25.04
CA ILE A 7 3.94 10.23 -23.76
C ILE A 7 3.53 9.18 -22.71
N PRO A 8 4.46 8.64 -21.90
CA PRO A 8 4.04 7.75 -20.81
C PRO A 8 3.07 8.53 -19.92
N ALA A 9 1.92 7.96 -19.60
CA ALA A 9 0.87 8.61 -18.80
C ALA A 9 1.37 9.13 -17.43
N TYR A 10 2.60 8.78 -17.04
CA TYR A 10 3.26 9.23 -15.82
C TYR A 10 4.79 9.27 -16.03
N PRO A 11 5.38 10.39 -16.48
CA PRO A 11 6.83 10.58 -16.43
C PRO A 11 7.23 10.56 -14.95
N PHE A 12 8.31 9.82 -14.59
CA PHE A 12 8.91 9.74 -13.25
C PHE A 12 8.05 10.35 -12.13
N MET A 13 7.02 9.62 -11.68
CA MET A 13 6.02 10.20 -10.77
C MET A 13 6.70 10.72 -9.50
N GLU A 14 6.72 12.04 -9.36
CA GLU A 14 6.95 12.68 -8.08
C GLU A 14 5.97 12.11 -7.05
N ALA A 15 6.43 12.03 -5.80
CA ALA A 15 5.66 11.49 -4.69
C ALA A 15 4.30 12.22 -4.57
N ILE A 16 3.19 11.52 -4.82
CA ILE A 16 1.85 12.12 -4.77
C ILE A 16 1.30 11.98 -3.36
N LYS A 17 1.01 13.11 -2.73
CA LYS A 17 0.30 13.14 -1.44
C LYS A 17 -1.19 12.86 -1.67
N ILE A 18 -1.71 11.82 -1.03
CA ILE A 18 -3.12 11.46 -1.12
C ILE A 18 -3.80 11.44 0.26
N PRO A 19 -5.08 11.84 0.35
CA PRO A 19 -5.87 11.64 1.56
C PRO A 19 -6.06 10.14 1.83
N ILE A 20 -5.73 9.73 3.05
CA ILE A 20 -5.98 8.38 3.53
C ILE A 20 -6.81 8.41 4.81
N SER A 21 -7.52 7.32 5.07
CA SER A 21 -8.10 7.10 6.37
C SER A 21 -7.98 5.66 6.82
N ILE A 22 -7.71 5.45 8.09
CA ILE A 22 -7.60 4.13 8.71
C ILE A 22 -8.77 3.98 9.67
N CYS A 23 -9.63 3.01 9.41
CA CYS A 23 -10.85 2.77 10.16
C CYS A 23 -10.77 1.38 10.82
N PRO A 24 -10.96 1.26 12.14
CA PRO A 24 -10.96 -0.05 12.76
C PRO A 24 -12.17 -0.86 12.29
N HIS A 25 -11.96 -2.15 12.06
CA HIS A 25 -12.98 -3.11 11.71
C HIS A 25 -13.32 -3.96 12.93
N PHE A 26 -14.59 -3.93 13.32
CA PHE A 26 -15.15 -4.80 14.34
C PHE A 26 -16.18 -5.75 13.70
N SER A 27 -16.21 -6.99 14.16
CA SER A 27 -17.23 -7.97 13.80
C SER A 27 -17.71 -8.65 15.07
N GLN A 28 -19.03 -8.63 15.30
CA GLN A 28 -19.67 -9.15 16.52
C GLN A 28 -19.05 -8.54 17.81
N GLY A 29 -18.77 -7.23 17.79
CA GLY A 29 -18.17 -6.52 18.92
C GLY A 29 -16.68 -6.81 19.18
N LYS A 30 -16.06 -7.72 18.41
CA LYS A 30 -14.63 -8.03 18.52
C LYS A 30 -13.83 -7.25 17.48
N PRO A 31 -12.66 -6.68 17.83
CA PRO A 31 -11.76 -6.15 16.82
C PRO A 31 -11.37 -7.26 15.85
N ARG A 32 -11.11 -6.88 14.59
CA ARG A 32 -10.66 -7.79 13.53
C ARG A 32 -9.49 -7.22 12.73
N GLY A 33 -9.20 -5.93 12.88
CA GLY A 33 -8.14 -5.24 12.14
C GLY A 33 -8.58 -3.86 11.71
N HIS A 34 -8.10 -3.39 10.57
CA HIS A 34 -8.40 -2.06 10.03
C HIS A 34 -8.68 -2.09 8.54
N TYR A 35 -9.49 -1.15 8.08
CA TYR A 35 -9.53 -0.76 6.68
C TYR A 35 -8.65 0.47 6.47
N LEU A 36 -7.63 0.34 5.63
CA LEU A 36 -6.94 1.48 5.04
C LEU A 36 -7.69 1.90 3.79
N LEU A 37 -8.07 3.17 3.72
CA LEU A 37 -8.76 3.76 2.60
C LEU A 37 -7.88 4.82 1.96
N ALA A 38 -7.60 4.68 0.66
CA ALA A 38 -6.84 5.64 -0.14
C ALA A 38 -7.78 6.24 -1.18
N LYS A 39 -8.15 7.52 -1.02
CA LYS A 39 -9.12 8.20 -1.89
C LYS A 39 -8.42 9.08 -2.92
N ARG A 40 -9.08 9.29 -4.05
CA ARG A 40 -8.69 10.27 -5.09
C ARG A 40 -7.27 10.08 -5.60
N LEU A 41 -6.78 8.85 -5.55
CA LEU A 41 -5.44 8.53 -6.06
C LEU A 41 -5.42 8.58 -7.60
N PHE A 42 -6.58 8.40 -8.23
CA PHE A 42 -6.70 8.36 -9.69
C PHE A 42 -7.75 9.36 -10.16
N LEU A 43 -7.33 10.25 -11.07
CA LEU A 43 -8.13 11.42 -11.48
C LEU A 43 -9.28 11.04 -12.41
N GLU A 44 -9.01 10.12 -13.34
CA GLU A 44 -9.92 9.77 -14.44
C GLU A 44 -10.36 8.29 -14.37
N ASP A 45 -9.44 7.35 -14.13
CA ASP A 45 -9.72 5.91 -14.15
C ASP A 45 -9.55 5.20 -12.81
N GLN A 46 -10.34 4.15 -12.54
CA GLN A 46 -9.93 3.16 -11.54
C GLN A 46 -8.75 2.39 -12.13
N PRO A 47 -7.59 2.30 -11.46
CA PRO A 47 -6.58 1.40 -11.91
C PRO A 47 -7.13 0.02 -11.69
N ILE A 48 -6.96 -0.78 -12.72
CA ILE A 48 -7.08 -2.20 -12.55
C ILE A 48 -5.94 -2.54 -11.59
N LEU A 49 -6.28 -2.99 -10.38
CA LEU A 49 -5.33 -3.43 -9.36
C LEU A 49 -5.66 -4.88 -9.05
N VAL A 50 -4.63 -5.68 -8.83
CA VAL A 50 -4.84 -7.08 -8.42
C VAL A 50 -5.54 -7.14 -7.06
N ARG A 51 -6.33 -8.20 -6.83
CA ARG A 51 -7.07 -8.39 -5.57
C ARG A 51 -6.18 -8.54 -4.34
N GLN A 52 -4.91 -8.93 -4.53
CA GLN A 52 -3.95 -9.15 -3.45
C GLN A 52 -2.85 -8.10 -3.49
N GLN A 53 -2.64 -7.41 -2.38
CA GLN A 53 -1.51 -6.51 -2.20
C GLN A 53 -0.61 -7.02 -1.08
N TYR A 54 0.66 -6.67 -1.11
CA TYR A 54 1.58 -6.95 -0.02
C TYR A 54 1.71 -5.74 0.89
N VAL A 55 1.80 -6.02 2.18
CA VAL A 55 2.02 -5.02 3.22
C VAL A 55 3.42 -5.20 3.76
N GLY A 56 4.19 -4.12 3.78
CA GLY A 56 5.55 -4.08 4.31
C GLY A 56 5.70 -2.98 5.34
N PHE A 57 6.83 -2.99 6.04
CA PHE A 57 7.23 -1.94 6.96
C PHE A 57 8.72 -1.65 6.84
N ASN A 58 9.09 -0.39 6.74
CA ASN A 58 10.48 0.09 6.75
C ASN A 58 10.72 1.25 7.73
N GLY A 59 9.77 1.50 8.63
CA GLY A 59 9.64 2.78 9.36
C GLY A 59 8.31 3.46 9.03
N PHE A 60 7.78 3.19 7.84
CA PHE A 60 6.42 3.50 7.44
C PHE A 60 5.70 2.22 7.01
N LEU A 61 4.37 2.19 7.15
CA LEU A 61 3.57 1.12 6.58
C LEU A 61 3.51 1.30 5.06
N LEU A 62 3.91 0.26 4.32
CA LEU A 62 3.92 0.22 2.87
C LEU A 62 2.80 -0.70 2.39
N VAL A 63 1.97 -0.24 1.46
CA VAL A 63 0.97 -1.07 0.78
C VAL A 63 1.27 -1.04 -0.71
N THR A 64 1.62 -2.19 -1.28
CA THR A 64 1.88 -2.27 -2.72
C THR A 64 0.62 -1.98 -3.50
N VAL A 65 0.80 -1.50 -4.71
CA VAL A 65 -0.25 -1.21 -5.68
C VAL A 65 0.24 -1.79 -7.01
N VAL A 66 -0.13 -3.05 -7.27
CA VAL A 66 0.33 -3.80 -8.44
C VAL A 66 -0.72 -3.79 -9.54
N HIS A 67 -0.29 -3.52 -10.77
CA HIS A 67 -1.13 -3.54 -11.96
C HIS A 67 -1.35 -4.99 -12.48
N PRO A 68 -2.49 -5.36 -13.08
CA PRO A 68 -2.83 -6.74 -13.43
C PRO A 68 -1.90 -7.39 -14.46
N ASN A 69 -1.36 -6.62 -15.39
CA ASN A 69 -0.35 -7.11 -16.33
C ASN A 69 1.01 -7.40 -15.66
N GLN A 70 1.11 -7.16 -14.36
CA GLN A 70 2.27 -7.40 -13.51
C GLN A 70 1.94 -8.41 -12.40
N TRP A 71 1.04 -9.37 -12.64
CA TRP A 71 0.60 -10.33 -11.61
C TRP A 71 1.74 -11.18 -11.00
N ASP A 72 2.73 -11.59 -11.80
CA ASP A 72 3.94 -12.31 -11.37
C ASP A 72 4.81 -11.50 -10.41
N THR A 73 4.57 -10.20 -10.32
CA THR A 73 5.33 -9.22 -9.54
C THR A 73 4.95 -9.31 -8.06
N THR A 74 3.75 -9.78 -7.73
CA THR A 74 3.22 -9.83 -6.34
C THR A 74 4.07 -10.75 -5.46
N PHE A 75 4.37 -11.97 -5.91
CA PHE A 75 5.30 -12.88 -5.20
C PHE A 75 6.77 -12.46 -5.30
N LYS A 76 7.17 -11.77 -6.38
CA LYS A 76 8.53 -11.25 -6.53
C LYS A 76 8.79 -10.10 -5.55
N ILE A 77 7.80 -9.29 -5.22
CA ILE A 77 7.95 -8.16 -4.28
C ILE A 77 8.57 -8.60 -2.95
N ALA A 78 7.96 -9.58 -2.27
CA ALA A 78 8.44 -9.99 -0.95
C ALA A 78 9.83 -10.64 -0.99
N ASN A 79 10.14 -11.35 -2.08
CA ASN A 79 11.39 -12.09 -2.24
C ASN A 79 12.55 -11.23 -2.81
N HIS A 80 12.24 -10.21 -3.61
CA HIS A 80 13.23 -9.43 -4.37
C HIS A 80 13.43 -8.02 -3.80
N ILE A 81 12.44 -7.45 -3.11
CA ILE A 81 12.57 -6.14 -2.47
C ILE A 81 12.84 -6.35 -0.98
N LYS A 82 14.13 -6.43 -0.63
CA LYS A 82 14.58 -6.45 0.77
C LYS A 82 14.85 -5.05 1.31
N GLU A 83 15.00 -4.07 0.42
CA GLU A 83 15.32 -2.69 0.73
C GLU A 83 14.58 -1.77 -0.25
N MET A 84 14.15 -0.61 0.24
CA MET A 84 13.54 0.46 -0.52
C MET A 84 13.99 1.79 0.08
N ASP A 85 14.46 2.70 -0.77
CA ASP A 85 14.98 4.01 -0.35
C ASP A 85 16.04 3.94 0.77
N GLY A 86 16.95 2.95 0.70
CA GLY A 86 18.01 2.76 1.70
C GLY A 86 17.55 2.11 3.01
N GLN A 87 16.29 1.71 3.12
CA GLN A 87 15.71 1.12 4.31
C GLN A 87 15.26 -0.32 4.07
N ARG A 88 15.64 -1.22 4.99
CA ARG A 88 15.23 -2.62 4.94
C ARG A 88 13.71 -2.73 5.12
N ILE A 89 13.06 -3.51 4.27
CA ILE A 89 11.63 -3.80 4.38
C ILE A 89 11.42 -5.13 5.11
N ILE A 90 10.48 -5.12 6.04
CA ILE A 90 9.92 -6.31 6.67
C ILE A 90 8.51 -6.51 6.10
N TRP A 91 8.33 -7.58 5.31
CA TRP A 91 7.04 -7.92 4.73
C TRP A 91 6.14 -8.58 5.77
N LEU A 92 4.98 -7.97 6.03
CA LEU A 92 4.03 -8.39 7.06
C LEU A 92 3.02 -9.41 6.55
N GLY A 93 2.78 -9.45 5.23
CA GLY A 93 1.94 -10.44 4.57
C GLY A 93 1.17 -9.87 3.38
N ALA A 94 0.31 -10.71 2.80
CA ALA A 94 -0.62 -10.33 1.73
C ALA A 94 -2.01 -9.99 2.30
N VAL A 95 -2.67 -9.02 1.69
CA VAL A 95 -3.98 -8.51 2.10
C VAL A 95 -4.91 -8.35 0.91
N HIS A 96 -6.21 -8.40 1.20
CA HIS A 96 -7.24 -8.19 0.20
C HIS A 96 -7.45 -6.71 -0.06
N GLN A 97 -7.50 -6.37 -1.34
CA GLN A 97 -7.89 -5.07 -1.82
C GLN A 97 -9.32 -5.10 -2.35
N TYR A 98 -10.04 -4.02 -2.06
CA TYR A 98 -11.36 -3.69 -2.57
C TYR A 98 -11.25 -2.40 -3.38
N LEU A 99 -11.62 -2.45 -4.65
CA LEU A 99 -11.65 -1.28 -5.51
C LEU A 99 -12.80 -0.35 -5.10
N ILE A 100 -12.54 0.96 -5.16
CA ILE A 100 -13.57 1.99 -4.99
C ILE A 100 -13.39 3.06 -6.07
N PRO A 101 -14.43 3.88 -6.37
CA PRO A 101 -14.28 4.99 -7.29
C PRO A 101 -13.07 5.88 -6.93
N LYS A 102 -12.17 6.06 -7.90
CA LYS A 102 -10.97 6.93 -7.80
C LYS A 102 -9.97 6.53 -6.70
N GLY A 103 -9.97 5.28 -6.25
CA GLY A 103 -9.06 4.84 -5.19
C GLY A 103 -9.17 3.37 -4.83
N PHE A 104 -8.77 3.03 -3.62
CA PHE A 104 -8.88 1.67 -3.12
C PHE A 104 -9.07 1.61 -1.60
N LYS A 105 -9.57 0.48 -1.14
CA LYS A 105 -9.65 0.11 0.27
C LYS A 105 -8.92 -1.22 0.47
N VAL A 106 -8.08 -1.31 1.48
CA VAL A 106 -7.37 -2.54 1.84
C VAL A 106 -7.74 -2.93 3.26
N TYR A 107 -7.99 -4.22 3.48
CA TYR A 107 -8.21 -4.76 4.82
C TYR A 107 -6.89 -5.26 5.41
N LEU A 108 -6.45 -4.59 6.47
CA LEU A 108 -5.30 -4.98 7.30
C LEU A 108 -5.82 -5.84 8.46
N PRO A 109 -5.66 -7.17 8.42
CA PRO A 109 -6.14 -8.04 9.50
C PRO A 109 -5.38 -7.78 10.80
N GLU A 110 -5.94 -8.29 11.90
CA GLU A 110 -5.30 -8.27 13.22
C GLU A 110 -3.92 -8.89 13.28
N SER A 111 -3.56 -9.78 12.35
CA SER A 111 -2.19 -10.31 12.23
C SER A 111 -1.18 -9.31 11.68
N ILE A 112 -1.65 -8.13 11.22
CA ILE A 112 -0.84 -7.01 10.73
C ILE A 112 -1.03 -5.76 11.62
N MET A 113 -2.25 -5.44 12.04
CA MET A 113 -2.55 -4.22 12.80
C MET A 113 -3.71 -4.42 13.78
N GLN A 114 -3.45 -4.27 15.08
CA GLN A 114 -4.42 -4.48 16.16
C GLN A 114 -5.35 -3.28 16.31
N ALA A 115 -6.67 -3.52 16.29
CA ALA A 115 -7.67 -2.49 16.58
C ALA A 115 -7.89 -2.35 18.09
N GLY A 116 -7.16 -1.42 18.72
CA GLY A 116 -7.22 -1.20 20.17
C GLY A 116 -8.39 -0.31 20.64
N LYS A 117 -8.76 0.73 19.89
CA LYS A 117 -9.88 1.62 20.22
C LYS A 117 -10.68 2.00 18.96
N PRO A 118 -12.01 2.15 19.05
CA PRO A 118 -12.80 2.71 17.96
C PRO A 118 -12.36 4.16 17.70
N GLY A 119 -12.06 4.48 16.44
CA GLY A 119 -11.62 5.81 16.05
C GLY A 119 -11.04 5.81 14.64
N ARG A 120 -11.56 6.68 13.78
CA ARG A 120 -11.02 6.85 12.43
C ARG A 120 -9.81 7.77 12.47
N VAL A 121 -8.69 7.31 11.93
CA VAL A 121 -7.49 8.14 11.78
C VAL A 121 -7.47 8.69 10.35
N GLU A 122 -7.63 10.00 10.19
CA GLU A 122 -7.42 10.69 8.92
C GLU A 122 -5.94 11.06 8.76
N GLY A 123 -5.44 11.06 7.53
CA GLY A 123 -4.06 11.46 7.27
C GLY A 123 -3.74 11.64 5.80
N THR A 124 -2.45 11.81 5.54
CA THR A 124 -1.90 11.88 4.19
C THR A 124 -0.97 10.70 4.00
N GLY A 125 -1.25 9.90 2.98
CA GLY A 125 -0.33 8.89 2.47
C GLY A 125 0.48 9.45 1.31
N ILE A 126 1.59 8.79 0.98
CA ILE A 126 2.47 9.18 -0.11
C ILE A 126 2.51 8.04 -1.11
N PHE A 127 1.98 8.29 -2.30
CA PHE A 127 1.99 7.32 -3.38
C PHE A 127 3.23 7.50 -4.23
N ARG A 128 3.99 6.41 -4.41
CA ARG A 128 5.30 6.42 -5.05
C ARG A 128 5.45 5.24 -6.00
N LYS A 129 6.49 5.33 -6.83
CA LYS A 129 6.95 4.26 -7.72
C LYS A 129 8.35 3.83 -7.29
N TYR A 130 8.53 2.53 -7.08
CA TYR A 130 9.84 1.92 -6.88
C TYR A 130 10.28 1.24 -8.18
N GLN A 131 11.55 1.41 -8.54
CA GLN A 131 12.16 0.82 -9.74
C GLN A 131 13.49 0.15 -9.39
N ALA A 132 13.65 -1.09 -9.80
CA ALA A 132 14.88 -1.86 -9.71
C ALA A 132 15.09 -2.64 -11.04
N PRO A 133 16.30 -3.16 -11.32
CA PRO A 133 16.53 -3.97 -12.52
C PRO A 133 15.51 -5.11 -12.66
N GLY A 134 14.74 -5.13 -13.76
CA GLY A 134 13.72 -6.15 -14.02
C GLY A 134 12.45 -6.05 -13.17
N PHE A 135 12.29 -4.97 -12.39
CA PHE A 135 11.20 -4.85 -11.43
C PHE A 135 10.72 -3.40 -11.29
N ASN A 136 9.42 -3.18 -11.30
CA ASN A 136 8.84 -1.93 -10.84
C ASN A 136 7.55 -2.21 -10.10
N CYS A 137 7.25 -1.40 -9.09
CA CYS A 137 5.95 -1.40 -8.43
C CYS A 137 5.56 0.00 -8.01
N TYR A 138 4.26 0.20 -7.86
CA TYR A 138 3.75 1.35 -7.12
C TYR A 138 3.44 0.93 -5.70
N TYR A 139 3.51 1.87 -4.78
CA TYR A 139 3.18 1.62 -3.39
C TYR A 139 2.67 2.90 -2.71
N LEU A 140 1.88 2.70 -1.68
CA LEU A 140 1.39 3.73 -0.79
C LEU A 140 2.15 3.64 0.54
N GLU A 141 2.88 4.69 0.87
CA GLU A 141 3.46 4.92 2.20
C GLU A 141 2.40 5.55 3.11
N VAL A 142 2.33 5.05 4.33
CA VAL A 142 1.42 5.53 5.37
C VAL A 142 2.24 5.95 6.60
N PRO A 143 2.61 7.25 6.70
CA PRO A 143 3.53 7.73 7.74
C PRO A 143 2.95 7.74 9.16
N LYS A 144 1.63 7.70 9.30
CA LYS A 144 0.94 7.77 10.61
C LYS A 144 0.96 6.46 11.40
N ILE A 145 1.53 5.39 10.86
CA ILE A 145 1.55 4.08 11.50
C ILE A 145 2.95 3.81 12.00
N SER A 146 3.10 3.76 13.33
CA SER A 146 4.34 3.37 13.99
C SER A 146 4.43 1.84 14.16
N ALA A 147 5.64 1.36 14.43
CA ALA A 147 5.91 -0.06 14.71
C ALA A 147 5.06 -0.62 15.87
N GLU A 148 4.79 0.18 16.90
CA GLU A 148 3.97 -0.24 18.05
C GLU A 148 2.53 -0.55 17.66
N VAL A 149 1.98 0.20 16.71
CA VAL A 149 0.62 0.00 16.20
C VAL A 149 0.53 -1.25 15.31
N LEU A 150 1.66 -1.72 14.79
CA LEU A 150 1.83 -3.00 14.07
C LEU A 150 2.10 -4.15 15.05
N LEU A 151 1.20 -4.31 16.03
CA LEU A 151 1.17 -5.40 17.02
C LEU A 151 2.30 -5.39 18.06
N GLY A 152 3.00 -4.28 18.28
CA GLY A 152 4.12 -4.24 19.23
C GLY A 152 5.28 -5.17 18.86
N ARG A 153 5.42 -5.49 17.57
CA ARG A 153 6.48 -6.35 17.04
C ARG A 153 7.85 -5.74 17.33
N ASN A 154 8.65 -6.42 18.16
CA ASN A 154 9.99 -5.95 18.55
C ASN A 154 10.97 -5.97 17.37
N GLU A 155 10.73 -6.83 16.38
CA GLU A 155 11.50 -6.89 15.14
C GLU A 155 11.30 -5.67 14.22
N LEU A 156 10.30 -4.82 14.51
CA LEU A 156 10.02 -3.59 13.78
C LEU A 156 10.57 -2.33 14.48
N LYS A 157 11.22 -2.48 15.64
CA LYS A 157 11.81 -1.38 16.42
C LYS A 157 13.24 -1.07 16.01
#